data_AF-A0A4Q3T180-F1
#
_entry.id   AF-A0A4Q3T180-F1
#
_cell.length_a   1.000
_cell.length_b   1.000
_cell.length_c   1.000
_cell.angle_alpha   90.00
_cell.angle_beta   90.00
_cell.angle_gamma   90.00
#
_symmetry.space_group_name_H-M   'P 1'
#
loop_
_entity.id
_entity.type
_entity.pdbx_description
1 polymer ?
#
loop_
_entity_poly.entity_id
_entity_poly.type
_entity_poly.pdbx_seq_one_letter_code
_entity_poly.pdbx_strand_id
1 'polypeptide(L)'
;VTLNDGDDQARVINANDPAKELEWKEIAFELEKAIETLPHQCRTVFRLIREDGLRYKQVAEILNVSPRTVETQLFRAVKKLDKILQAHQSFSRNKNHKVQAEL
;
A
#
# COMPACT_ATOMS: atom_id res chain seq x y z
N VAL A 1 -41.57 -16.82 -8.47
CA VAL A 1 -40.84 -16.18 -9.59
C VAL A 1 -40.88 -14.68 -9.35
N THR A 2 -39.88 -14.21 -8.60
CA THR A 2 -38.77 -13.36 -9.09
C THR A 2 -39.15 -11.89 -9.00
N LEU A 3 -38.78 -11.26 -7.89
CA LEU A 3 -38.43 -9.85 -7.81
C LEU A 3 -37.29 -9.77 -6.79
N ASN A 4 -36.08 -9.98 -7.28
CA ASN A 4 -34.84 -9.69 -6.57
C ASN A 4 -33.89 -9.10 -7.61
N ASP A 5 -34.28 -7.95 -8.12
CA ASP A 5 -33.55 -7.10 -9.05
C ASP A 5 -33.10 -5.90 -8.20
N GLY A 6 -31.93 -5.97 -7.57
CA GLY A 6 -30.71 -5.50 -8.23
C GLY A 6 -30.33 -4.15 -7.63
N ASP A 7 -29.85 -4.16 -6.38
CA ASP A 7 -29.07 -3.03 -5.85
C ASP A 7 -27.59 -3.30 -6.12
N ASP A 8 -27.26 -3.32 -7.41
CA ASP A 8 -25.91 -3.30 -7.96
C ASP A 8 -25.42 -1.84 -8.03
N GLN A 9 -25.23 -1.22 -6.87
CA GLN A 9 -24.50 0.06 -6.76
C GLN A 9 -22.99 -0.17 -6.96
N ALA A 10 -22.60 -0.64 -8.14
CA ALA A 10 -21.21 -0.60 -8.59
C ALA A 10 -20.85 0.87 -8.90
N ARG A 11 -20.21 1.55 -7.94
CA ARG A 11 -19.59 2.87 -8.16
C ARG A 11 -18.65 2.79 -9.35
N VAL A 12 -19.08 3.27 -10.51
CA VAL A 12 -18.22 3.47 -11.67
C VAL A 12 -17.15 4.49 -11.32
N ILE A 13 -15.93 3.98 -11.13
CA ILE A 13 -14.73 4.77 -10.89
C ILE A 13 -14.39 5.43 -12.23
N ASN A 14 -14.82 6.68 -12.44
CA ASN A 14 -14.50 7.39 -13.68
C ASN A 14 -12.98 7.56 -13.76
N ALA A 15 -12.36 6.89 -14.73
CA ALA A 15 -10.92 6.68 -14.85
C ALA A 15 -10.19 7.80 -15.61
N ASN A 16 -10.86 8.92 -15.91
CA ASN A 16 -10.35 9.97 -16.80
C ASN A 16 -10.28 11.36 -16.15
N ASP A 17 -10.20 11.43 -14.82
CA ASP A 17 -10.08 12.68 -14.10
C ASP A 17 -8.59 13.01 -13.88
N PRO A 18 -8.02 14.03 -14.54
CA PRO A 18 -6.59 14.32 -14.47
C PRO A 18 -6.13 14.71 -13.06
N ALA A 19 -7.03 15.28 -12.24
CA ALA A 19 -6.75 15.56 -10.84
C ALA A 19 -6.61 14.26 -10.04
N LYS A 20 -7.45 13.26 -10.33
CA LYS A 20 -7.38 11.94 -9.69
C LYS A 20 -6.17 11.14 -10.14
N GLU A 21 -5.75 11.27 -11.41
CA GLU A 21 -4.51 10.66 -11.88
C GLU A 21 -3.28 11.27 -11.18
N LEU A 22 -3.26 12.58 -10.99
CA LEU A 22 -2.21 13.26 -10.24
C LEU A 22 -2.18 12.80 -8.78
N GLU A 23 -3.34 12.76 -8.13
CA GLU A 23 -3.47 12.27 -6.75
C GLU A 23 -3.01 10.80 -6.63
N TRP A 24 -3.36 9.94 -7.59
CA TRP A 24 -2.88 8.56 -7.65
C TRP A 24 -1.36 8.48 -7.81
N LYS A 25 -0.78 9.32 -8.68
CA LYS A 25 0.67 9.39 -8.89
C LYS A 25 1.39 9.84 -7.63
N GLU A 26 0.86 10.83 -6.92
CA GLU A 26 1.43 11.28 -5.64
C GLU A 26 1.38 10.16 -4.59
N ILE A 27 0.23 9.50 -4.44
CA ILE A 27 0.06 8.36 -3.52
C ILE A 27 1.01 7.20 -3.89
N ALA A 28 1.11 6.88 -5.18
CA ALA A 28 1.97 5.81 -5.68
C ALA A 28 3.45 6.14 -5.47
N PHE A 29 3.87 7.38 -5.73
CA PHE A 29 5.23 7.84 -5.52
C PHE A 29 5.63 7.75 -4.04
N GLU A 30 4.73 8.14 -3.15
CA GLU A 30 4.98 8.11 -1.72
C GLU A 30 5.05 6.68 -1.16
N LEU A 31 4.18 5.80 -1.67
CA LEU A 31 4.23 4.37 -1.40
C LEU A 31 5.54 3.76 -1.94
N GLU A 32 5.95 4.10 -3.15
CA GLU A 32 7.17 3.59 -3.75
C GLU A 32 8.39 4.05 -2.97
N LYS A 33 8.45 5.31 -2.55
CA LYS A 33 9.50 5.85 -1.68
C LYS A 33 9.54 5.15 -0.31
N ALA A 34 8.37 4.81 0.26
CA ALA A 34 8.28 4.01 1.48
C ALA A 34 8.78 2.58 1.27
N ILE A 35 8.51 1.99 0.10
CA ILE A 35 9.03 0.68 -0.30
C ILE A 35 10.53 0.76 -0.61
N GLU A 36 11.02 1.90 -1.11
CA GLU A 36 12.43 2.10 -1.43
C GLU A 36 13.31 2.22 -0.19
N THR A 37 12.77 2.78 0.88
CA THR A 37 13.43 2.83 2.19
C THR A 37 13.41 1.49 2.93
N LEU A 38 12.72 0.47 2.40
CA LEU A 38 12.83 -0.90 2.88
C LEU A 38 14.15 -1.53 2.41
N PRO A 39 14.76 -2.39 3.26
CA PRO A 39 15.89 -3.19 2.83
C PRO A 39 15.49 -4.10 1.67
N HIS A 40 16.42 -4.29 0.72
CA HIS A 40 16.19 -4.95 -0.56
C HIS A 40 15.42 -6.27 -0.44
N GLN A 41 15.78 -7.13 0.52
CA GLN A 41 15.10 -8.41 0.74
C GLN A 41 13.60 -8.27 1.09
N CYS A 42 13.24 -7.31 1.94
CA CYS A 42 11.85 -7.06 2.32
C CYS A 42 11.02 -6.57 1.13
N ARG A 43 11.62 -5.73 0.28
CA ARG A 43 11.00 -5.25 -0.97
C ARG A 43 10.76 -6.41 -1.93
N THR A 44 11.77 -7.26 -2.12
CA THR A 44 11.69 -8.42 -3.01
C THR A 44 10.61 -9.40 -2.56
N VAL A 45 10.55 -9.73 -1.26
CA VAL A 45 9.48 -10.58 -0.70
C VAL A 45 8.10 -9.99 -0.98
N PHE A 46 7.91 -8.68 -0.74
CA PHE A 46 6.62 -8.04 -0.97
C PHE A 46 6.22 -8.06 -2.46
N ARG A 47 7.15 -7.76 -3.37
CA ARG A 47 6.91 -7.83 -4.82
C ARG A 47 6.57 -9.24 -5.28
N LEU A 48 7.33 -10.25 -4.87
CA LEU A 48 7.05 -11.65 -5.23
C LEU A 48 5.66 -12.11 -4.77
N ILE A 49 5.17 -11.62 -3.62
CA ILE A 49 3.83 -11.96 -3.14
C ILE A 49 2.75 -11.14 -3.86
N ARG A 50 3.01 -9.87 -4.17
CA ARG A 50 2.00 -8.94 -4.74
C ARG A 50 1.93 -8.95 -6.26
N GLU A 51 3.07 -8.97 -6.94
CA GLU A 51 3.19 -9.00 -8.40
C GLU A 51 3.09 -10.43 -8.93
N ASP A 52 3.91 -11.35 -8.40
CA ASP A 52 3.91 -12.75 -8.86
C ASP A 52 2.85 -13.62 -8.15
N GLY A 53 2.18 -13.12 -7.11
CA GLY A 53 1.17 -13.89 -6.37
C GLY A 53 1.73 -15.13 -5.66
N LEU A 54 3.05 -15.18 -5.43
CA LEU A 54 3.74 -16.36 -4.92
C LEU A 54 3.40 -16.61 -3.45
N ARG A 55 3.31 -17.88 -3.09
CA ARG A 55 3.11 -18.27 -1.69
C ARG A 55 4.39 -18.09 -0.89
N TYR A 56 4.28 -17.84 0.41
CA TYR A 56 5.42 -17.66 1.32
C TYR A 56 6.49 -18.75 1.19
N LYS A 57 6.06 -20.01 0.97
CA LYS A 57 6.98 -21.15 0.75
C LYS A 57 7.79 -21.00 -0.54
N GLN A 58 7.16 -20.60 -1.65
CA GLN A 58 7.83 -20.41 -2.93
C GLN A 58 8.81 -19.24 -2.87
N VAL A 59 8.40 -18.14 -2.22
CA VAL A 59 9.29 -16.99 -1.97
C VAL A 59 10.50 -17.39 -1.13
N ALA A 60 10.30 -18.26 -0.14
CA ALA A 60 11.37 -18.80 0.69
C ALA A 60 12.36 -19.64 -0.13
N GLU A 61 11.86 -20.49 -1.03
CA GLU A 61 12.67 -21.29 -1.94
C GLU A 61 13.46 -20.41 -2.93
N ILE A 62 12.83 -19.41 -3.52
CA ILE A 62 13.46 -18.48 -4.48
C ILE A 62 14.58 -17.67 -3.82
N LEU A 63 14.33 -17.13 -2.63
CA LEU A 63 15.30 -16.35 -1.86
C LEU A 63 16.29 -17.22 -1.09
N ASN A 64 16.16 -18.55 -1.14
CA ASN A 64 16.95 -19.52 -0.39
C ASN A 64 16.97 -19.25 1.13
N VAL A 65 15.84 -18.79 1.67
CA VAL A 65 15.64 -18.51 3.09
C VAL A 65 14.58 -19.43 3.68
N SER A 66 14.50 -19.52 5.01
CA SER A 66 13.40 -20.26 5.65
C SER A 66 12.06 -19.51 5.49
N PRO A 67 10.92 -20.22 5.39
CA PRO A 67 9.60 -19.57 5.33
C PRO A 67 9.32 -18.69 6.55
N ARG A 68 9.85 -19.07 7.72
CA ARG A 68 9.83 -18.26 8.94
C ARG A 68 10.59 -16.94 8.79
N THR A 69 11.68 -16.94 8.02
CA THR A 69 12.44 -15.74 7.69
C THR A 69 11.65 -14.86 6.73
N VAL A 70 10.98 -15.43 5.71
CA VAL A 70 10.08 -14.66 4.83
C VAL A 70 8.98 -13.97 5.61
N GLU A 71 8.34 -14.68 6.54
CA GLU A 71 7.30 -14.12 7.42
C GLU A 71 7.85 -12.98 8.29
N THR A 72 9.03 -13.17 8.86
CA THR A 72 9.73 -12.13 9.63
C THR A 72 10.10 -10.93 8.77
N GLN A 73 10.59 -11.16 7.54
CA GLN A 73 10.94 -10.10 6.60
C GLN A 73 9.70 -9.32 6.16
N LEU A 74 8.59 -10.00 5.87
CA LEU A 74 7.32 -9.37 5.55
C LEU A 74 6.79 -8.56 6.73
N PHE A 75 6.82 -9.11 7.94
CA PHE A 75 6.41 -8.38 9.15
C PHE A 75 7.27 -7.14 9.37
N ARG A 76 8.59 -7.24 9.17
CA ARG A 76 9.50 -6.08 9.24
C ARG A 76 9.24 -5.08 8.12
N ALA A 77 8.89 -5.54 6.92
CA ALA A 77 8.49 -4.70 5.80
C ALA A 77 7.24 -3.89 6.14
N VAL A 78 6.16 -4.56 6.55
CA VAL A 78 4.89 -3.95 6.94
C VAL A 78 5.09 -3.01 8.11
N LYS A 79 5.82 -3.41 9.16
CA LYS A 79 6.08 -2.55 10.33
C LYS A 79 6.89 -1.31 9.97
N LYS A 80 7.76 -1.40 8.96
CA LYS A 80 8.56 -0.26 8.51
C LYS A 80 7.75 0.66 7.60
N LEU A 81 6.94 0.10 6.70
CA LEU A 81 5.93 0.85 5.95
C LEU A 81 4.98 1.56 6.88
N ASP A 82 4.47 0.88 7.91
CA ASP A 82 3.59 1.44 8.93
C ASP A 82 4.28 2.58 9.69
N LYS A 83 5.55 2.47 10.07
CA LYS A 83 6.29 3.59 10.66
C LYS A 83 6.45 4.78 9.72
N ILE A 84 6.69 4.55 8.43
CA ILE A 84 6.84 5.61 7.43
C ILE A 84 5.48 6.29 7.20
N LEU A 85 4.43 5.50 7.04
CA LEU A 85 3.05 5.95 6.92
C LEU A 85 2.56 6.63 8.19
N GLN A 86 2.95 6.19 9.39
CA GLN A 86 2.66 6.85 10.66
C GLN A 86 3.41 8.15 10.78
N ALA A 87 4.69 8.22 10.40
CA ALA A 87 5.42 9.48 10.34
C ALA A 87 4.68 10.44 9.41
N HIS A 88 4.26 9.98 8.23
CA HIS A 88 3.52 10.80 7.28
C HIS A 88 2.08 11.15 7.74
N GLN A 89 1.36 10.22 8.37
CA GLN A 89 0.04 10.45 8.99
C GLN A 89 0.13 11.34 10.22
N SER A 90 1.26 11.38 10.93
CA SER A 90 1.48 12.35 12.01
C SER A 90 1.60 13.76 11.44
N PHE A 91 2.24 13.89 10.26
CA PHE A 91 2.25 15.14 9.50
C PHE A 91 0.88 15.47 8.87
N SER A 92 0.12 14.47 8.40
CA SER A 92 -1.18 14.68 7.74
C SER A 92 -2.37 14.81 8.71
N ARG A 93 -2.34 14.18 9.90
CA ARG A 93 -3.29 14.45 10.99
C ARG A 93 -3.13 15.87 11.53
N ASN A 94 -1.95 16.47 11.36
CA ASN A 94 -1.68 17.85 11.74
C ASN A 94 -2.02 18.89 10.65
N LYS A 95 -2.62 18.49 9.51
CA LYS A 95 -3.24 19.41 8.55
C LYS A 95 -4.74 19.68 8.83
N ASN A 96 -5.33 19.09 9.86
CA ASN A 96 -6.71 19.38 10.29
C ASN A 96 -6.80 20.42 11.43
N HIS A 97 -5.72 21.15 11.75
CA HIS A 97 -5.76 22.20 12.78
C HIS A 97 -4.97 23.47 12.42
N LYS A 98 -5.09 23.96 11.18
CA LYS A 98 -4.76 25.35 10.85
C LYS A 98 -5.45 25.85 9.57
N VAL A 99 -6.79 25.80 9.56
CA VAL A 99 -7.61 26.58 8.59
C VAL A 99 -8.44 27.67 9.28
N GLN A 100 -7.99 28.20 10.42
CA GLN A 100 -8.52 29.43 11.01
C GLN A 100 -7.38 30.25 11.62
N ALA A 101 -6.78 31.09 10.79
CA ALA A 101 -6.15 32.35 11.17
C ALA A 101 -5.72 33.03 9.87
N GLU A 102 -6.59 33.88 9.33
CA GLU A 102 -6.30 35.16 8.66
C GLU A 102 -7.42 35.54 7.68
N LEU A 103 -8.51 36.08 8.24
CA LEU A 103 -9.31 37.25 7.78
C LEU A 103 -10.52 37.40 8.70
#